data_AF-A0A536GYD3-F1
#
_entry.id   AF-A0A536GYD3-F1
#
_cell.length_a   1.000
_cell.length_b   1.000
_cell.length_c   1.000
_cell.angle_alpha   90.00
_cell.angle_beta   90.00
_cell.angle_gamma   90.00
#
_symmetry.space_group_name_H-M   'P 1'
#
loop_
_entity.id
_entity.type
_entity.pdbx_description
1 polymer ?
#
loop_
_entity_poly.entity_id
_entity_poly.type
_entity_poly.pdbx_seq_one_letter_code
_entity_poly.pdbx_strand_id
1 'polypeptide(L)'
;KVVNIATLPEFQKQVQLARQWFQAGYYPVDPPGEQATANWRAGQYAVEIDVVHRDSTGQLKATYGFDFIAKGLGPLVLTTGGIIATMNNISSTSKHPEAAMTLLEALNTDVEVYRLICRGIEGTHYVVTDAKNAVVGFPSGVTPSNDRYNPQTSWMFGDLFNDFYSSEDTVGAWPLSLKDNQTAIPSKALGFAFDPTNVKTELAQVQKAQQQYGYPLIMGRANPSSGLSNYLSKLRDAGVDKVISEIQHQLDTWKASK
;
A
#
# COMPACT_ATOMS: atom_id res chain seq x y z
N LYS A 1 6.81 -23.69 -0.46
CA LYS A 1 5.57 -24.40 -0.04
C LYS A 1 4.57 -23.35 0.40
N VAL A 2 3.33 -23.45 -0.08
CA VAL A 2 2.20 -22.62 0.33
C VAL A 2 1.78 -23.05 1.74
N VAL A 3 1.54 -22.08 2.62
CA VAL A 3 1.20 -22.34 4.02
C VAL A 3 0.04 -21.47 4.47
N ASN A 4 -0.75 -21.96 5.41
CA ASN A 4 -1.73 -21.15 6.12
C ASN A 4 -1.01 -20.26 7.15
N ILE A 5 -1.04 -18.93 6.97
CA ILE A 5 -0.39 -18.01 7.90
C ILE A 5 -0.97 -18.14 9.31
N ALA A 6 -2.26 -18.45 9.45
CA ALA A 6 -2.91 -18.57 10.75
C ALA A 6 -2.38 -19.75 11.60
N THR A 7 -1.66 -20.70 10.99
CA THR A 7 -1.04 -21.82 11.70
C THR A 7 0.40 -21.53 12.15
N LEU A 8 0.98 -20.40 11.75
CA LEU A 8 2.37 -20.06 12.06
C LEU A 8 2.52 -19.52 13.49
N PRO A 9 3.63 -19.82 14.18
CA PRO A 9 3.93 -19.25 15.50
C PRO A 9 3.93 -17.72 15.52
N GLU A 10 4.35 -17.09 14.43
CA GLU A 10 4.37 -15.64 14.25
C GLU A 10 2.96 -15.04 14.31
N PHE A 11 1.98 -15.70 13.67
CA PHE A 11 0.59 -15.26 13.73
C PHE A 11 0.03 -15.38 15.15
N GLN A 12 0.38 -16.46 15.86
CA GLN A 12 0.00 -16.62 17.28
C GLN A 12 0.55 -15.49 18.15
N LYS A 13 1.82 -15.14 17.97
CA LYS A 13 2.45 -14.01 18.67
C LYS A 13 1.77 -12.68 18.32
N GLN A 14 1.45 -12.48 17.04
CA GLN A 14 0.77 -11.27 16.57
C GLN A 14 -0.60 -11.09 17.23
N VAL A 15 -1.45 -12.12 17.25
CA VAL A 15 -2.80 -12.00 17.86
C VAL A 15 -2.74 -11.85 19.38
N GLN A 16 -1.71 -12.39 20.04
CA GLN A 16 -1.45 -12.15 21.46
C GLN A 16 -1.06 -10.70 21.73
N LEU A 17 -0.16 -10.14 20.92
CA LEU A 17 0.25 -8.74 21.02
C LEU A 17 -0.92 -7.79 20.75
N ALA A 18 -1.70 -8.06 19.70
CA ALA A 18 -2.90 -7.29 19.38
C ALA A 18 -3.89 -7.30 20.55
N ARG A 19 -4.07 -8.45 21.21
CA ARG A 19 -4.91 -8.55 22.42
C ARG A 19 -4.38 -7.68 23.56
N GLN A 20 -3.08 -7.69 23.82
CA GLN A 20 -2.46 -6.87 24.86
C GLN A 20 -2.69 -5.37 24.58
N TRP A 21 -2.47 -4.94 23.34
CA TRP A 21 -2.66 -3.54 22.96
C TRP A 21 -4.13 -3.12 23.01
N PHE A 22 -5.05 -4.00 22.59
CA PHE A 22 -6.49 -3.77 22.73
C PHE A 22 -6.90 -3.59 24.21
N GLN A 23 -6.41 -4.46 25.10
CA GLN A 23 -6.72 -4.36 26.54
C GLN A 23 -6.07 -3.15 27.21
N ALA A 24 -4.92 -2.69 26.71
CA ALA A 24 -4.26 -1.47 27.16
C ALA A 24 -4.89 -0.19 26.57
N GLY A 25 -5.82 -0.31 25.61
CA GLY A 25 -6.47 0.83 24.97
C GLY A 25 -5.59 1.57 23.94
N TYR A 26 -4.60 0.89 23.35
CA TYR A 26 -3.67 1.51 22.38
C TYR A 26 -4.25 1.69 20.97
N TYR A 27 -5.37 1.04 20.65
CA TYR A 27 -6.05 1.21 19.37
C TYR A 27 -7.45 1.81 19.57
N PRO A 28 -7.78 2.92 18.89
CA PRO A 28 -9.14 3.44 18.83
C PRO A 28 -10.03 2.53 17.96
N VAL A 29 -11.34 2.74 18.04
CA VAL A 29 -12.23 2.30 16.94
C VAL A 29 -11.94 3.24 15.78
N ASP A 30 -11.31 2.72 14.71
CA ASP A 30 -10.92 3.53 13.56
C ASP A 30 -12.14 4.28 12.99
N PRO A 31 -12.15 5.62 13.05
CA PRO A 31 -13.23 6.40 12.46
C PRO A 31 -13.07 6.44 10.94
N PRO A 32 -14.14 6.76 10.19
CA PRO A 32 -14.06 6.91 8.73
C PRO A 32 -13.04 8.00 8.32
N GLY A 33 -12.53 7.91 7.09
CA GLY A 33 -11.33 8.61 6.62
C GLY A 33 -11.21 10.10 6.97
N GLU A 34 -12.24 10.92 6.75
CA GLU A 34 -12.19 12.35 7.10
C GLU A 34 -12.00 12.59 8.61
N GLN A 35 -12.68 11.80 9.43
CA GLN A 35 -12.56 11.88 10.88
C GLN A 35 -11.20 11.35 11.35
N ALA A 36 -10.65 10.32 10.69
CA ALA A 36 -9.30 9.84 10.98
C ALA A 36 -8.24 10.93 10.71
N THR A 37 -8.35 11.63 9.57
CA THR A 37 -7.49 12.77 9.23
C THR A 37 -7.62 13.92 10.25
N ALA A 38 -8.85 14.24 10.67
CA ALA A 38 -9.09 15.25 11.70
C ALA A 38 -8.44 14.87 13.04
N ASN A 39 -8.54 13.60 13.44
CA ASN A 39 -7.94 13.08 14.66
C ASN A 39 -6.40 13.11 14.63
N TRP A 40 -5.79 12.77 13.48
CA TRP A 40 -4.35 12.95 13.27
C TRP A 40 -3.92 14.41 13.43
N ARG A 41 -4.61 15.36 12.78
CA ARG A 41 -4.35 16.81 12.92
C ARG A 41 -4.55 17.31 14.34
N ALA A 42 -5.47 16.71 15.08
CA ALA A 42 -5.72 17.01 16.49
C ALA A 42 -4.71 16.34 17.45
N GLY A 43 -3.73 15.59 16.95
CA GLY A 43 -2.71 14.91 17.75
C GLY A 43 -3.25 13.74 18.58
N GLN A 44 -4.35 13.11 18.14
CA GLN A 44 -4.98 12.00 18.87
C GLN A 44 -4.34 10.64 18.60
N TYR A 45 -3.45 10.55 17.61
CA TYR A 45 -2.72 9.33 17.25
C TYR A 45 -1.21 9.59 17.28
N ALA A 46 -0.45 8.52 17.56
CA ALA A 46 1.00 8.59 17.69
C ALA A 46 1.75 7.66 16.72
N VAL A 47 1.10 6.60 16.23
CA VAL A 47 1.71 5.60 15.35
C VAL A 47 0.73 5.16 14.27
N GLU A 48 1.22 5.08 13.04
CA GLU A 48 0.56 4.48 11.89
C GLU A 48 1.41 3.30 11.39
N ILE A 49 0.75 2.26 10.87
CA ILE A 49 1.43 1.17 10.15
C ILE A 49 0.88 1.16 8.73
N ASP A 50 1.68 1.68 7.80
CA ASP A 50 1.34 1.74 6.38
C ASP A 50 2.59 1.52 5.51
N VAL A 51 2.40 1.46 4.19
CA VAL A 51 3.46 1.49 3.19
C VAL A 51 4.16 2.85 3.25
N VAL A 52 5.45 2.84 3.56
CA VAL A 52 6.28 4.04 3.59
C VAL A 52 7.32 4.01 2.48
N HIS A 53 7.49 5.13 1.79
CA HIS A 53 8.59 5.40 0.88
C HIS A 53 9.47 6.53 1.44
N ARG A 54 10.60 6.80 0.80
CA ARG A 54 11.60 7.75 1.33
C ARG A 54 11.14 9.22 1.43
N ASP A 55 10.04 9.58 0.78
CA ASP A 55 9.43 10.93 0.79
C ASP A 55 8.15 10.99 1.67
N SER A 56 7.71 9.87 2.27
CA SER A 56 6.45 9.84 3.02
C SER A 56 6.41 10.80 4.21
N THR A 57 7.53 11.07 4.87
CA THR A 57 7.56 11.98 6.05
C THR A 57 7.21 13.41 5.68
N GLY A 58 7.66 13.91 4.51
CA GLY A 58 7.30 15.23 4.01
C GLY A 58 5.80 15.32 3.70
N GLN A 59 5.25 14.29 3.05
CA GLN A 59 3.83 14.20 2.74
C GLN A 59 2.95 14.14 4.00
N LEU A 60 3.34 13.33 4.98
CA LEU A 60 2.62 13.21 6.27
C LEU A 60 2.65 14.53 7.04
N LYS A 61 3.79 15.23 7.05
CA LYS A 61 3.91 16.57 7.63
C LYS A 61 3.00 17.58 6.94
N ALA A 62 2.97 17.59 5.61
CA ALA A 62 2.06 18.46 4.85
C ALA A 62 0.58 18.16 5.14
N THR A 63 0.22 16.88 5.31
CA THR A 63 -1.17 16.45 5.54
C THR A 63 -1.64 16.69 6.99
N TYR A 64 -0.80 16.37 7.98
CA TYR A 64 -1.18 16.33 9.40
C TYR A 64 -0.58 17.44 10.26
N GLY A 65 0.47 18.12 9.80
CA GLY A 65 1.09 19.25 10.50
C GLY A 65 2.12 18.89 11.57
N PHE A 66 2.47 17.60 11.71
CA PHE A 66 3.48 17.12 12.66
C PHE A 66 4.71 16.56 11.94
N ASP A 67 5.86 16.52 12.61
CA ASP A 67 7.02 15.80 12.11
C ASP A 67 6.84 14.29 12.32
N PHE A 68 7.09 13.49 11.27
CA PHE A 68 6.98 12.04 11.29
C PHE A 68 8.35 11.37 11.11
N ILE A 69 8.52 10.19 11.73
CA ILE A 69 9.65 9.30 11.49
C ILE A 69 9.12 8.03 10.82
N ALA A 70 9.52 7.77 9.59
CA ALA A 70 9.22 6.53 8.90
C ALA A 70 10.29 5.47 9.18
N LYS A 71 9.87 4.26 9.58
CA LYS A 71 10.79 3.14 9.86
C LYS A 71 10.26 1.84 9.27
N GLY A 72 11.09 1.20 8.44
CA GLY A 72 10.79 -0.14 7.93
C GLY A 72 10.76 -1.17 9.04
N LEU A 73 9.75 -2.05 9.02
CA LEU A 73 9.56 -3.12 10.00
C LEU A 73 10.32 -4.42 9.64
N GLY A 74 10.95 -4.47 8.47
CA GLY A 74 11.65 -5.65 7.96
C GLY A 74 12.51 -5.33 6.74
N PRO A 75 13.14 -6.35 6.13
CA PRO A 75 13.91 -6.18 4.91
C PRO A 75 13.02 -5.74 3.73
N LEU A 76 13.63 -5.07 2.76
CA LEU A 76 12.98 -4.73 1.50
C LEU A 76 12.78 -6.01 0.68
N VAL A 77 11.53 -6.31 0.33
CA VAL A 77 11.17 -7.50 -0.45
C VAL A 77 10.35 -7.08 -1.65
N LEU A 78 10.79 -7.46 -2.85
CA LEU A 78 10.04 -7.23 -4.08
C LEU A 78 9.05 -8.38 -4.30
N THR A 79 7.77 -8.07 -4.32
CA THR A 79 6.68 -9.06 -4.50
C THR A 79 5.93 -8.80 -5.81
N THR A 80 5.21 -9.82 -6.31
CA THR A 80 4.34 -9.66 -7.49
C THR A 80 3.33 -8.53 -7.28
N GLY A 81 2.70 -8.48 -6.09
CA GLY A 81 1.76 -7.41 -5.74
C GLY A 81 2.39 -6.02 -5.79
N GLY A 82 3.65 -5.90 -5.36
CA GLY A 82 4.38 -4.62 -5.40
C GLY A 82 4.63 -4.11 -6.83
N ILE A 83 5.01 -4.99 -7.77
CA ILE A 83 5.31 -4.57 -9.15
C ILE A 83 4.06 -4.33 -10.01
N ILE A 84 2.89 -4.81 -9.60
CA ILE A 84 1.63 -4.60 -10.32
C ILE A 84 0.69 -3.58 -9.67
N ALA A 85 1.09 -2.99 -8.53
CA ALA A 85 0.22 -2.16 -7.70
C ALA A 85 -0.39 -0.95 -8.43
N THR A 86 0.33 -0.40 -9.41
CA THR A 86 -0.01 0.84 -10.12
C THR A 86 0.03 0.68 -11.65
N MET A 87 -0.27 -0.54 -12.14
CA MET A 87 -0.28 -0.81 -13.57
C MET A 87 -1.46 -0.14 -14.29
N ASN A 88 -1.14 0.60 -15.36
CA ASN A 88 -2.11 1.10 -16.33
C ASN A 88 -2.36 0.05 -17.42
N ASN A 89 -3.62 -0.11 -17.83
CA ASN A 89 -4.03 -1.06 -18.87
C ASN A 89 -4.86 -0.35 -19.94
N ILE A 90 -4.68 -0.75 -21.20
CA ILE A 90 -5.51 -0.29 -22.32
C ILE A 90 -6.60 -1.33 -22.56
N SER A 91 -7.86 -0.88 -22.59
CA SER A 91 -8.98 -1.77 -22.91
C SER A 91 -8.78 -2.43 -24.27
N SER A 92 -9.02 -3.74 -24.37
CA SER A 92 -9.00 -4.49 -25.63
C SER A 92 -10.05 -4.02 -26.64
N THR A 93 -11.04 -3.24 -26.18
CA THR A 93 -12.10 -2.64 -27.01
C THR A 93 -11.88 -1.14 -27.27
N SER A 94 -10.74 -0.58 -26.87
CA SER A 94 -10.41 0.82 -27.16
C SER A 94 -10.41 1.07 -28.67
N LYS A 95 -11.02 2.18 -29.08
CA LYS A 95 -11.00 2.63 -30.47
C LYS A 95 -9.69 3.37 -30.83
N HIS A 96 -8.87 3.70 -29.83
CA HIS A 96 -7.65 4.49 -29.98
C HIS A 96 -6.51 3.95 -29.09
N PRO A 97 -6.11 2.68 -29.24
CA PRO A 97 -5.07 2.08 -28.39
C PRO A 97 -3.70 2.74 -28.57
N GLU A 98 -3.35 3.18 -29.79
CA GLU A 98 -2.08 3.87 -30.05
C GLU A 98 -2.02 5.22 -29.32
N ALA A 99 -3.08 6.02 -29.41
CA ALA A 99 -3.14 7.31 -28.72
C ALA A 99 -3.14 7.15 -27.19
N ALA A 100 -3.81 6.11 -26.67
CA ALA A 100 -3.74 5.77 -25.24
C ALA A 100 -2.31 5.40 -24.83
N MET A 101 -1.59 4.63 -25.65
CA MET A 101 -0.19 4.30 -25.38
C MET A 101 0.70 5.54 -25.41
N THR A 102 0.50 6.45 -26.37
CA THR A 102 1.25 7.73 -26.41
C THR A 102 1.06 8.55 -25.12
N LEU A 103 -0.17 8.61 -24.58
CA LEU A 103 -0.41 9.27 -23.31
C LEU A 103 0.31 8.57 -22.15
N LEU A 104 0.24 7.24 -22.08
CA LEU A 104 0.92 6.47 -21.04
C LEU A 104 2.44 6.61 -21.11
N GLU A 105 3.02 6.65 -22.32
CA GLU A 105 4.44 6.93 -22.51
C GLU A 105 4.80 8.33 -21.99
N ALA A 106 4.05 9.36 -22.37
CA ALA A 106 4.26 10.73 -21.91
C ALA A 106 4.18 10.84 -20.38
N LEU A 107 3.22 10.17 -19.73
CA LEU A 107 3.12 10.13 -18.27
C LEU A 107 4.37 9.51 -17.59
N ASN A 108 5.15 8.70 -18.29
CA ASN A 108 6.34 8.06 -17.74
C ASN A 108 7.65 8.75 -18.17
N THR A 109 7.68 9.47 -19.29
CA THR A 109 8.92 9.99 -19.87
C THR A 109 8.95 11.51 -19.98
N ASP A 110 7.80 12.17 -20.02
CA ASP A 110 7.68 13.63 -20.11
C ASP A 110 7.38 14.22 -18.72
N VAL A 111 8.40 14.89 -18.18
CA VAL A 111 8.35 15.50 -16.84
C VAL A 111 7.29 16.59 -16.74
N GLU A 112 7.05 17.36 -17.80
CA GLU A 112 6.06 18.45 -17.78
C GLU A 112 4.64 17.87 -17.78
N VAL A 113 4.37 16.88 -18.63
CA VAL A 113 3.08 16.19 -18.68
C VAL A 113 2.78 15.50 -17.34
N TYR A 114 3.75 14.77 -16.79
CA TYR A 114 3.58 14.10 -15.51
C TYR A 114 3.28 15.08 -14.38
N ARG A 115 4.07 16.17 -14.27
CA ARG A 115 3.89 17.19 -13.22
C ARG A 115 2.59 17.96 -13.37
N LEU A 116 2.15 18.23 -14.60
CA LEU A 116 0.85 18.87 -14.85
C LEU A 116 -0.29 18.01 -14.28
N ILE A 117 -0.26 16.70 -14.50
CA ILE A 117 -1.27 15.78 -13.97
C ILE A 117 -1.14 15.60 -12.46
N CYS A 118 0.07 15.58 -11.90
CA CYS A 118 0.27 15.33 -10.48
C CYS A 118 0.08 16.58 -9.59
N ARG A 119 0.42 17.77 -10.11
CA ARG A 119 0.52 19.02 -9.34
C ARG A 119 -0.35 20.14 -9.88
N GLY A 120 -0.90 20.00 -11.09
CA GLY A 120 -1.69 21.03 -11.74
C GLY A 120 -0.85 22.15 -12.34
N ILE A 121 -1.43 23.35 -12.35
CA ILE A 121 -0.84 24.58 -12.92
C ILE A 121 -0.01 25.33 -11.86
N GLU A 122 1.25 25.67 -12.20
CA GLU A 122 2.13 26.51 -11.37
C GLU A 122 1.53 27.91 -11.13
N GLY A 123 1.73 28.44 -9.93
CA GLY A 123 1.16 29.71 -9.45
C GLY A 123 -0.31 29.61 -9.02
N THR A 124 -1.03 28.56 -9.44
CA THR A 124 -2.43 28.30 -9.02
C THR A 124 -2.53 27.20 -7.98
N HIS A 125 -1.87 26.06 -8.23
CA HIS A 125 -1.95 24.87 -7.38
C HIS A 125 -0.66 24.64 -6.60
N TYR A 126 0.49 24.92 -7.22
CA TYR A 126 1.82 24.82 -6.59
C TYR A 126 2.72 26.00 -6.99
N VAL A 127 3.80 26.22 -6.24
CA VAL A 127 4.93 27.06 -6.64
C VAL A 127 6.23 26.29 -6.43
N VAL A 128 7.23 26.52 -7.29
CA VAL A 128 8.58 26.00 -7.06
C VAL A 128 9.26 26.86 -5.99
N THR A 129 9.57 26.25 -4.85
CA THR A 129 10.23 26.94 -3.71
C THR A 129 11.74 26.81 -3.77
N ASP A 130 12.24 25.73 -4.39
CA ASP A 130 13.65 25.55 -4.71
C ASP A 130 13.80 24.89 -6.09
N ALA A 131 14.12 25.70 -7.10
CA ALA A 131 14.28 25.23 -8.47
C ALA A 131 15.51 24.32 -8.66
N LYS A 132 16.57 24.50 -7.85
CA LYS A 132 17.79 23.71 -7.96
C LYS A 132 17.56 22.27 -7.51
N ASN A 133 16.78 22.10 -6.44
CA ASN A 133 16.48 20.78 -5.89
C ASN A 133 15.11 20.24 -6.32
N ALA A 134 14.37 20.97 -7.16
CA ALA A 134 13.01 20.61 -7.59
C ALA A 134 12.04 20.42 -6.40
N VAL A 135 12.01 21.38 -5.48
CA VAL A 135 11.09 21.41 -4.34
C VAL A 135 9.90 22.30 -4.67
N VAL A 136 8.70 21.84 -4.30
CA VAL A 136 7.46 22.62 -4.46
C VAL A 136 6.75 22.84 -3.12
N GLY A 137 5.98 23.91 -3.08
CA GLY A 137 5.06 24.23 -1.98
C GLY A 137 3.75 24.79 -2.52
N PHE A 138 2.88 25.21 -1.60
CA PHE A 138 1.62 25.87 -1.95
C PHE A 138 1.83 27.36 -2.25
N PRO A 139 1.07 27.94 -3.21
CA PRO A 139 1.01 29.39 -3.38
C PRO A 139 0.52 30.09 -2.10
N SER A 140 0.79 31.39 -1.98
CA SER A 140 0.35 32.18 -0.83
C SER A 140 -1.18 32.10 -0.64
N GLY A 141 -1.61 31.74 0.57
CA GLY A 141 -3.04 31.59 0.91
C GLY A 141 -3.66 30.25 0.51
N VAL A 142 -2.91 29.40 -0.20
CA VAL A 142 -3.29 28.01 -0.50
C VAL A 142 -2.74 27.09 0.58
N THR A 143 -3.54 26.10 0.94
CA THR A 143 -3.33 25.12 1.98
C THR A 143 -3.83 23.76 1.48
N PRO A 144 -3.41 22.64 2.09
CA PRO A 144 -3.99 21.33 1.78
C PRO A 144 -5.52 21.30 1.90
N SER A 145 -6.13 22.13 2.75
CA SER A 145 -7.59 22.16 2.98
C SER A 145 -8.39 22.98 1.97
N ASN A 146 -7.76 23.87 1.20
CA ASN A 146 -8.46 24.75 0.27
C ASN A 146 -7.91 24.70 -1.17
N ASP A 147 -6.89 23.90 -1.42
CA ASP A 147 -6.43 23.62 -2.78
C ASP A 147 -7.53 22.89 -3.56
N ARG A 148 -7.71 23.31 -4.82
CA ARG A 148 -8.67 22.73 -5.75
C ARG A 148 -8.08 21.56 -6.55
N TYR A 149 -6.76 21.39 -6.54
CA TYR A 149 -6.08 20.32 -7.26
C TYR A 149 -4.83 19.84 -6.51
N ASN A 150 -5.04 19.12 -5.41
CA ASN A 150 -3.99 18.38 -4.72
C ASN A 150 -4.43 16.92 -4.55
N PRO A 151 -4.33 16.10 -5.62
CA PRO A 151 -4.86 14.74 -5.57
C PRO A 151 -4.08 13.83 -4.63
N GLN A 152 -2.82 14.16 -4.29
CA GLN A 152 -1.93 13.35 -3.44
C GLN A 152 -1.76 11.89 -3.92
N THR A 153 -1.89 11.67 -5.24
CA THR A 153 -1.87 10.35 -5.87
C THR A 153 -0.88 10.26 -7.03
N SER A 154 0.24 11.00 -6.98
CA SER A 154 1.25 11.00 -8.05
C SER A 154 1.76 9.59 -8.39
N TRP A 155 1.81 8.70 -7.39
CA TRP A 155 2.14 7.27 -7.53
C TRP A 155 1.23 6.48 -8.47
N MET A 156 0.05 6.98 -8.83
CA MET A 156 -0.91 6.30 -9.72
C MET A 156 -0.66 6.54 -11.21
N PHE A 157 0.00 7.65 -11.58
CA PHE A 157 -0.05 8.13 -12.96
C PHE A 157 1.09 7.63 -13.85
N GLY A 158 2.30 7.48 -13.32
CA GLY A 158 3.50 7.20 -14.11
C GLY A 158 4.75 7.09 -13.25
N ASP A 159 5.90 7.43 -13.81
CA ASP A 159 7.18 7.36 -13.10
C ASP A 159 7.27 8.46 -12.03
N LEU A 160 7.20 8.04 -10.76
CA LEU A 160 7.29 8.92 -9.60
C LEU A 160 8.61 9.70 -9.54
N PHE A 161 9.68 9.21 -10.17
CA PHE A 161 10.96 9.92 -10.23
C PHE A 161 10.89 11.23 -11.03
N ASN A 162 9.83 11.44 -11.82
CA ASN A 162 9.56 12.69 -12.53
C ASN A 162 8.94 13.78 -11.62
N ASP A 163 8.46 13.42 -10.41
CA ASP A 163 7.81 14.39 -9.52
C ASP A 163 8.82 15.36 -8.87
N PHE A 164 8.27 16.44 -8.32
CA PHE A 164 8.98 17.32 -7.39
C PHE A 164 9.10 16.67 -6.01
N TYR A 165 10.05 17.15 -5.21
CA TYR A 165 10.06 16.89 -3.78
C TYR A 165 9.00 17.73 -3.08
N SER A 166 8.33 17.12 -2.10
CA SER A 166 7.27 17.74 -1.31
C SER A 166 7.79 18.72 -0.26
N SER A 167 9.07 18.64 0.09
CA SER A 167 9.73 19.51 1.06
C SER A 167 11.25 19.45 0.91
N GLU A 168 11.97 20.42 1.49
CA GLU A 168 13.43 20.41 1.51
C GLU A 168 14.00 19.19 2.25
N ASP A 169 13.32 18.72 3.31
CA ASP A 169 13.75 17.59 4.14
C ASP A 169 13.74 16.26 3.37
N THR A 170 13.05 16.17 2.24
CA THR A 170 12.97 14.95 1.43
C THR A 170 13.87 14.97 0.20
N VAL A 171 14.64 16.04 -0.01
CA VAL A 171 15.61 16.13 -1.11
C VAL A 171 16.61 14.97 -1.02
N GLY A 172 16.75 14.23 -2.13
CA GLY A 172 17.57 13.03 -2.20
C GLY A 172 16.81 11.72 -1.92
N ALA A 173 15.52 11.78 -1.60
CA ALA A 173 14.68 10.58 -1.46
C ALA A 173 14.62 9.75 -2.75
N TRP A 174 14.64 10.37 -3.95
CA TRP A 174 14.54 9.66 -5.22
C TRP A 174 15.73 8.71 -5.50
N PRO A 175 17.01 9.14 -5.44
CA PRO A 175 18.14 8.22 -5.53
C PRO A 175 18.12 7.09 -4.49
N LEU A 176 17.65 7.37 -3.26
CA LEU A 176 17.53 6.36 -2.21
C LEU A 176 16.43 5.34 -2.52
N SER A 177 15.27 5.80 -3.02
CA SER A 177 14.19 4.93 -3.49
C SER A 177 14.63 4.06 -4.66
N LEU A 178 15.41 4.60 -5.61
CA LEU A 178 15.98 3.82 -6.71
C LEU A 178 16.92 2.73 -6.18
N LYS A 179 17.79 3.07 -5.21
CA LYS A 179 18.67 2.11 -4.55
C LYS A 179 17.87 1.02 -3.81
N ASP A 180 16.81 1.40 -3.09
CA ASP A 180 15.93 0.46 -2.40
C ASP A 180 15.28 -0.51 -3.42
N ASN A 181 14.77 0.01 -4.55
CA ASN A 181 14.19 -0.80 -5.62
C ASN A 181 15.20 -1.77 -6.23
N GLN A 182 16.46 -1.35 -6.42
CA GLN A 182 17.53 -2.18 -6.99
C GLN A 182 18.09 -3.23 -6.01
N THR A 183 17.97 -2.98 -4.70
CA THR A 183 18.54 -3.84 -3.65
C THR A 183 17.49 -4.70 -2.94
N ALA A 184 16.20 -4.48 -3.21
CA ALA A 184 15.11 -5.29 -2.69
C ALA A 184 15.29 -6.77 -3.03
N ILE A 185 15.04 -7.64 -2.05
CA ILE A 185 15.18 -9.09 -2.23
C ILE A 185 13.98 -9.57 -3.06
N PRO A 186 14.17 -10.12 -4.28
CA PRO A 186 13.05 -10.63 -5.05
C PRO A 186 12.43 -11.85 -4.37
N SER A 187 11.11 -11.84 -4.25
CA SER A 187 10.35 -12.99 -3.81
C SER A 187 10.64 -14.20 -4.69
N LYS A 188 10.77 -15.39 -4.08
CA LYS A 188 10.90 -16.66 -4.83
C LYS A 188 9.67 -16.98 -5.68
N ALA A 189 8.55 -16.30 -5.44
CA ALA A 189 7.32 -16.41 -6.22
C ALA A 189 7.02 -15.12 -7.01
N LEU A 190 8.04 -14.29 -7.27
CA LEU A 190 7.87 -13.05 -8.05
C LEU A 190 7.39 -13.39 -9.48
N GLY A 191 6.25 -12.81 -9.87
CA GLY A 191 5.58 -13.08 -11.15
C GLY A 191 4.61 -14.26 -11.13
N PHE A 192 4.44 -14.96 -10.00
CA PHE A 192 3.35 -15.92 -9.83
C PHE A 192 2.02 -15.17 -9.63
N ALA A 193 1.03 -15.49 -10.45
CA ALA A 193 -0.34 -15.01 -10.35
C ALA A 193 -1.28 -16.21 -10.21
N PHE A 194 -2.04 -16.26 -9.13
CA PHE A 194 -2.95 -17.34 -8.84
C PHE A 194 -4.24 -17.22 -9.66
N ASP A 195 -4.63 -18.30 -10.35
CA ASP A 195 -5.95 -18.40 -10.98
C ASP A 195 -6.94 -19.10 -10.03
N PRO A 196 -7.92 -18.37 -9.47
CA PRO A 196 -8.85 -18.96 -8.51
C PRO A 196 -9.95 -19.80 -9.17
N THR A 197 -10.00 -19.94 -10.50
CA THR A 197 -11.13 -20.54 -11.25
C THR A 197 -11.61 -21.88 -10.69
N ASN A 198 -10.70 -22.77 -10.28
CA ASN A 198 -11.04 -24.10 -9.76
C ASN A 198 -11.52 -24.11 -8.29
N VAL A 199 -11.36 -23.00 -7.57
CA VAL A 199 -11.65 -22.89 -6.13
C VAL A 199 -12.35 -21.57 -5.75
N LYS A 200 -13.06 -20.93 -6.69
CA LYS A 200 -13.71 -19.61 -6.47
C LYS A 200 -14.67 -19.64 -5.28
N THR A 201 -15.46 -20.72 -5.15
CA THR A 201 -16.43 -20.88 -4.07
C THR A 201 -15.74 -20.99 -2.71
N GLU A 202 -14.74 -21.86 -2.59
CA GLU A 202 -13.97 -22.06 -1.37
C GLU A 202 -13.22 -20.79 -0.99
N LEU A 203 -12.60 -20.10 -1.96
CA LEU A 203 -11.92 -18.82 -1.72
C LEU A 203 -12.87 -17.77 -1.13
N ALA A 204 -14.09 -17.66 -1.65
CA ALA A 204 -15.09 -16.75 -1.12
C ALA A 204 -15.53 -17.12 0.32
N GLN A 205 -15.64 -18.41 0.64
CA GLN A 205 -15.96 -18.85 2.00
C GLN A 205 -14.78 -18.62 2.97
N VAL A 206 -13.55 -18.84 2.52
CA VAL A 206 -12.33 -18.56 3.30
C VAL A 206 -12.25 -17.06 3.63
N GLN A 207 -12.53 -16.18 2.67
CA GLN A 207 -12.58 -14.73 2.90
C GLN A 207 -13.65 -14.36 3.95
N LYS A 208 -14.85 -14.94 3.88
CA LYS A 208 -15.89 -14.72 4.90
C LYS A 208 -15.46 -15.21 6.28
N ALA A 209 -14.83 -16.39 6.37
CA ALA A 209 -14.32 -16.91 7.62
C ALA A 209 -13.20 -16.02 8.20
N GLN A 210 -12.32 -15.49 7.36
CA GLN A 210 -11.30 -14.51 7.77
C GLN A 210 -11.93 -13.23 8.32
N GLN A 211 -12.93 -12.66 7.64
CA GLN A 211 -13.63 -11.46 8.10
C GLN A 211 -14.34 -11.68 9.43
N GLN A 212 -15.05 -12.81 9.56
CA GLN A 212 -15.88 -13.09 10.73
C GLN A 212 -15.09 -13.53 11.96
N TYR A 213 -14.04 -14.34 11.77
CA TYR A 213 -13.32 -14.98 12.88
C TYR A 213 -11.85 -14.55 12.98
N GLY A 214 -11.21 -14.20 11.87
CA GLY A 214 -9.82 -13.76 11.81
C GLY A 214 -9.63 -12.29 12.20
N TYR A 215 -10.41 -11.37 11.64
CA TYR A 215 -10.27 -9.93 11.91
C TYR A 215 -10.45 -9.57 13.39
N PRO A 216 -11.40 -10.14 14.14
CA PRO A 216 -11.48 -9.90 15.59
C PRO A 216 -10.22 -10.33 16.35
N LEU A 217 -9.49 -11.36 15.90
CA LEU A 217 -8.23 -11.78 16.49
C LEU A 217 -7.09 -10.81 16.13
N ILE A 218 -7.00 -10.41 14.87
CA ILE A 218 -5.98 -9.48 14.38
C ILE A 218 -6.12 -8.10 15.05
N MET A 219 -7.34 -7.67 15.34
CA MET A 219 -7.63 -6.43 16.08
C MET A 219 -7.59 -6.59 17.61
N GLY A 220 -7.25 -7.78 18.14
CA GLY A 220 -7.20 -8.03 19.58
C GLY A 220 -8.56 -8.04 20.32
N ARG A 221 -9.67 -7.91 19.58
CA ARG A 221 -11.04 -7.87 20.13
C ARG A 221 -11.48 -9.23 20.68
N ALA A 222 -11.03 -10.33 20.07
CA ALA A 222 -11.29 -11.69 20.52
C ALA A 222 -10.14 -12.25 21.39
N ASN A 223 -10.48 -13.21 22.27
CA ASN A 223 -9.46 -13.92 23.04
C ASN A 223 -8.69 -14.90 22.14
N PRO A 224 -7.35 -14.81 22.03
CA PRO A 224 -6.56 -15.71 21.18
C PRO A 224 -6.65 -17.18 21.56
N SER A 225 -6.74 -17.53 22.85
CA SER A 225 -6.65 -18.92 23.30
C SER A 225 -7.82 -19.78 22.81
N SER A 226 -9.04 -19.22 22.82
CA SER A 226 -10.24 -19.88 22.30
C SER A 226 -10.54 -19.51 20.85
N GLY A 227 -10.27 -18.26 20.46
CA GLY A 227 -10.62 -17.74 19.15
C GLY A 227 -9.78 -18.32 18.02
N LEU A 228 -8.49 -18.61 18.24
CA LEU A 228 -7.62 -19.14 17.19
C LEU A 228 -8.04 -20.55 16.75
N SER A 229 -8.33 -21.44 17.72
CA SER A 229 -8.79 -22.80 17.41
C SER A 229 -10.11 -22.78 16.64
N ASN A 230 -11.05 -21.92 17.02
CA ASN A 230 -12.29 -21.72 16.27
C ASN A 230 -12.03 -21.18 14.87
N TYR A 231 -11.17 -20.17 14.72
CA TYR A 231 -10.82 -19.61 13.42
C TYR A 231 -10.21 -20.66 12.48
N LEU A 232 -9.25 -21.44 12.96
CA LEU A 232 -8.64 -22.53 12.18
C LEU A 232 -9.66 -23.61 11.81
N SER A 233 -10.63 -23.91 12.68
CA SER A 233 -11.75 -24.79 12.33
C SER A 233 -12.60 -24.21 11.21
N LYS A 234 -12.96 -22.93 11.30
CA LYS A 234 -13.80 -22.25 10.30
C LYS A 234 -13.12 -22.10 8.95
N LEU A 235 -11.80 -21.92 8.92
CA LEU A 235 -11.03 -21.97 7.67
C LEU A 235 -11.07 -23.36 7.03
N ARG A 236 -10.97 -24.43 7.82
CA ARG A 236 -11.07 -25.81 7.32
C ARG A 236 -12.47 -26.12 6.79
N ASP A 237 -13.52 -25.76 7.54
CA ASP A 237 -14.92 -25.89 7.10
C ASP A 237 -15.16 -25.12 5.78
N ALA A 238 -14.50 -23.99 5.59
CA ALA A 238 -14.57 -23.17 4.39
C ALA A 238 -13.75 -23.71 3.19
N GLY A 239 -12.96 -24.78 3.36
CA GLY A 239 -12.18 -25.40 2.30
C GLY A 239 -10.78 -24.81 2.09
N VAL A 240 -10.16 -24.20 3.11
CA VAL A 240 -8.82 -23.60 3.00
C VAL A 240 -7.76 -24.59 2.49
N ASP A 241 -7.85 -25.88 2.85
CA ASP A 241 -6.88 -26.89 2.44
C ASP A 241 -6.94 -27.17 0.93
N LYS A 242 -8.14 -27.08 0.33
CA LYS A 242 -8.33 -27.19 -1.12
C LYS A 242 -7.73 -25.98 -1.83
N VAL A 243 -7.95 -24.78 -1.30
CA VAL A 243 -7.35 -23.53 -1.83
C VAL A 243 -5.82 -23.61 -1.77
N ILE A 244 -5.24 -24.02 -0.64
CA ILE A 244 -3.78 -24.16 -0.48
C ILE A 244 -3.21 -25.18 -1.47
N SER A 245 -3.89 -26.32 -1.63
CA SER A 245 -3.46 -27.38 -2.55
C SER A 245 -3.47 -26.90 -4.00
N GLU A 246 -4.50 -26.15 -4.41
CA GLU A 246 -4.59 -25.58 -5.76
C GLU A 246 -3.50 -24.51 -5.99
N ILE A 247 -3.29 -23.59 -5.04
CA ILE A 247 -2.20 -22.61 -5.13
C ILE A 247 -0.84 -23.33 -5.24
N GLN A 248 -0.63 -24.38 -4.45
CA GLN A 248 0.63 -25.15 -4.47
C GLN A 248 0.84 -25.84 -5.82
N HIS A 249 -0.19 -26.48 -6.38
CA HIS A 249 -0.14 -27.09 -7.69
C HIS A 249 0.21 -26.07 -8.80
N GLN A 250 -0.48 -24.92 -8.81
CA GLN A 250 -0.20 -23.86 -9.78
C GLN A 250 1.20 -23.26 -9.59
N LEU A 251 1.66 -23.09 -8.34
CA LEU A 251 3.00 -22.57 -8.04
C LEU A 251 4.09 -23.55 -8.50
N ASP A 252 3.91 -24.85 -8.30
CA ASP A 252 4.85 -25.87 -8.75
C ASP A 252 4.92 -25.93 -10.28
N THR A 253 3.76 -25.86 -10.94
CA THR A 253 3.67 -25.79 -12.41
C THR A 253 4.37 -24.54 -12.96
N TRP A 254 4.06 -23.37 -12.39
CA TRP A 254 4.69 -22.11 -12.75
C TRP A 254 6.20 -22.16 -12.57
N LYS A 255 6.67 -22.69 -11.43
CA LYS A 255 8.10 -22.83 -11.14
C LYS A 255 8.81 -23.76 -12.13
N ALA A 256 8.15 -24.83 -12.62
CA ALA A 256 8.71 -25.73 -13.61
C ALA A 256 8.81 -25.13 -15.02
N SER A 257 8.03 -24.07 -15.30
CA SER A 257 8.03 -23.35 -16.58
C SER A 257 9.02 -22.17 -16.66
N LYS A 258 9.81 -21.95 -15.61
CA LYS A 258 10.80 -20.87 -15.47
C LYS A 258 12.21 -21.43 -15.56
#